data_AF-A0A7C2ASN2-F1
#
_entry.id   AF-A0A7C2ASN2-F1
#
_cell.length_a   1.000
_cell.length_b   1.000
_cell.length_c   1.000
_cell.angle_alpha   90.00
_cell.angle_beta   90.00
_cell.angle_gamma   90.00
#
_symmetry.space_group_name_H-M   'P 1'
#
loop_
_entity.id
_entity.type
_entity.pdbx_description
1 polymer ?
#
loop_
_entity_poly.entity_id
_entity_poly.type
_entity_poly.pdbx_seq_one_letter_code
_entity_poly.pdbx_strand_id
1 'polypeptide(L)' 'MISMEAWVTIRYLRAQGRSIKGIARELGISKNTVRRALKANKPPHY' A
#
# COMPACT_ATOMS: atom_id res chain seq x y z
N MET A 1 9.40 -2.64 7.41
CA MET A 1 9.10 -1.28 6.91
C MET A 1 8.81 -1.40 5.41
N ILE A 2 7.88 -0.63 4.84
CA ILE A 2 7.66 -0.66 3.37
C ILE A 2 8.50 0.42 2.71
N SER A 3 9.00 0.17 1.51
CA SER A 3 9.70 1.19 0.73
C SER A 3 8.76 2.32 0.34
N MET A 4 9.33 3.50 0.04
CA MET A 4 8.59 4.63 -0.51
C MET A 4 7.86 4.22 -1.81
N GLU A 5 8.51 3.45 -2.67
CA GLU A 5 7.91 2.94 -3.91
C GLU A 5 6.68 2.07 -3.63
N ALA A 6 6.78 1.10 -2.71
CA ALA A 6 5.65 0.25 -2.35
C ALA A 6 4.49 1.07 -1.76
N TRP A 7 4.79 2.10 -0.96
CA TRP A 7 3.76 2.99 -0.41
C TRP A 7 3.04 3.80 -1.50
N VAL A 8 3.78 4.37 -2.46
CA VAL A 8 3.21 5.09 -3.60
C VAL A 8 2.35 4.15 -4.45
N THR A 9 2.86 2.96 -4.77
CA THR A 9 2.14 1.97 -5.59
C THR A 9 0.83 1.52 -4.93
N ILE A 10 0.83 1.30 -3.60
CA ILE A 10 -0.40 0.99 -2.86
C ILE A 10 -1.45 2.08 -3.03
N ARG A 11 -1.07 3.36 -2.90
CA ARG A 11 -1.99 4.49 -3.03
C ARG A 11 -2.48 4.66 -4.46
N TYR A 12 -1.59 4.50 -5.45
CA TYR A 12 -1.93 4.53 -6.87
C TYR A 12 -2.99 3.47 -7.21
N LEU A 13 -2.73 2.20 -6.86
CA LEU A 13 -3.68 1.12 -7.12
C LEU A 13 -5.01 1.32 -6.40
N ARG A 14 -4.99 1.86 -5.18
CA ARG A 14 -6.22 2.16 -4.44
C ARG A 14 -7.03 3.26 -5.11
N ALA A 15 -6.39 4.30 -5.65
CA ALA A 15 -7.05 5.36 -6.41
C ALA A 15 -7.71 4.83 -7.69
N GLN A 16 -7.15 3.79 -8.30
CA GLN A 16 -7.75 3.06 -9.43
C GLN A 16 -8.90 2.11 -9.03
N GLY A 17 -9.36 2.14 -7.78
CA GLY A 17 -10.47 1.30 -7.30
C GLY A 17 -10.08 -0.14 -6.94
N ARG A 18 -8.79 -0.49 -6.93
CA ARG A 18 -8.35 -1.85 -6.58
C ARG A 18 -8.70 -2.16 -5.11
N SER A 19 -9.10 -3.40 -4.86
CA SER A 19 -9.40 -3.87 -3.51
C SER A 19 -8.11 -4.08 -2.71
N ILE A 20 -8.19 -3.93 -1.38
CA ILE A 20 -7.04 -4.19 -0.48
C ILE A 20 -6.49 -5.61 -0.67
N LYS A 21 -7.37 -6.59 -0.90
CA LYS A 21 -6.99 -7.99 -1.15
C LYS A 21 -6.24 -8.13 -2.49
N GLY A 22 -6.67 -7.42 -3.53
CA GLY A 22 -6.01 -7.42 -4.83
C GLY A 22 -4.61 -6.81 -4.74
N ILE A 23 -4.49 -5.63 -4.14
CA ILE A 23 -3.22 -4.93 -3.93
C ILE A 23 -2.24 -5.80 -3.11
N ALA A 24 -2.72 -6.41 -2.03
CA ALA A 24 -1.91 -7.30 -1.20
C ALA A 24 -1.37 -8.50 -1.98
N ARG A 25 -2.20 -9.10 -2.85
CA ARG A 25 -1.80 -10.24 -3.69
C ARG A 25 -0.81 -9.84 -4.78
N GLU A 26 -1.02 -8.68 -5.40
CA GLU A 26 -0.19 -8.14 -6.48
C GLU A 26 1.21 -7.74 -5.98
N LEU A 27 1.29 -7.11 -4.81
CA LEU A 27 2.54 -6.68 -4.21
C LEU A 27 3.19 -7.74 -3.30
N GLY A 28 2.55 -8.89 -3.09
CA GLY A 28 3.08 -9.96 -2.22
C GLY A 28 3.20 -9.57 -0.74
N ILE A 29 2.38 -8.63 -0.27
CA ILE A 29 2.42 -8.11 1.10
C ILE A 29 1.13 -8.41 1.87
N SER A 30 1.19 -8.33 3.21
CA SER A 30 0.00 -8.54 4.03
C SER A 30 -1.07 -7.46 3.81
N LYS A 31 -2.35 -7.84 3.90
CA LYS A 31 -3.48 -6.89 3.89
C LYS A 31 -3.34 -5.81 4.97
N ASN A 32 -2.72 -6.13 6.11
CA ASN A 32 -2.48 -5.18 7.19
C ASN A 32 -1.44 -4.14 6.80
N THR A 33 -0.40 -4.54 6.06
CA THR A 33 0.58 -3.62 5.49
C THR A 33 -0.08 -2.61 4.56
N VAL A 34 -0.95 -3.07 3.67
CA VAL A 34 -1.74 -2.20 2.77
C VAL A 34 -2.62 -1.23 3.57
N ARG A 35 -3.35 -1.72 4.58
CA ARG A 35 -4.17 -0.84 5.44
C ARG A 35 -3.35 0.22 6.16
N ARG A 36 -2.19 -0.16 6.71
CA ARG A 36 -1.27 0.78 7.38
C ARG A 36 -0.75 1.83 6.41
N ALA A 37 -0.36 1.43 5.20
CA ALA A 37 0.10 2.34 4.16
C ALA A 37 -0.98 3.37 3.78
N LEU A 38 -2.23 2.93 3.64
CA LEU A 38 -3.37 3.80 3.31
C LEU A 38 -3.78 4.71 4.48
N LYS A 39 -3.62 4.27 5.73
CA LYS A 39 -3.91 5.08 6.93
C LYS A 39 -2.81 6.10 7.23
N ALA A 40 -1.59 5.86 6.78
CA ALA A 40 -0.47 6.77 6.97
C ALA A 40 -0.66 8.01 6.07
N ASN A 41 -0.87 9.17 6.71
CA ASN A 41 -0.96 10.45 6.00
C ASN A 41 0.39 10.94 5.47
N LYS A 42 1.50 10.37 5.97
CA LYS A 42 2.87 10.69 5.57
C LYS A 42 3.55 9.48 4.94
N PRO A 43 4.44 9.69 3.96
CA PRO A 43 5.25 8.61 3.42
C PRO A 43 6.11 7.95 4.51
N PRO A 44 6.45 6.66 4.35
CA PRO A 44 7.39 6.00 5.24
C PRO A 44 8.76 6.71 5.14
N HIS A 45 9.23 7.26 6.26
CA HIS A 45 10.60 7.74 6.37
C HIS A 45 11.53 6.54 6.50
N TYR A 46 12.62 6.54 5.71
CA TYR A 46 13.70 5.56 5.81
C TYR A 46 14.53 5.76 7.08
#